data_AF-A0A9E2J4L8-F1
#
_entry.id   AF-A0A9E2J4L8-F1
#
_cell.length_a   1.000
_cell.length_b   1.000
_cell.length_c   1.000
_cell.angle_alpha   90.00
_cell.angle_beta   90.00
_cell.angle_gamma   90.00
#
_symmetry.space_group_name_H-M   'P 1'
#
loop_
_entity.id
_entity.type
_entity.pdbx_description
1 polymer ?
#
loop_
_entity_poly.entity_id
_entity_poly.type
_entity_poly.pdbx_seq_one_letter_code
_entity_poly.pdbx_strand_id
1 'polypeptide(L)'
;MDSNQEAIASYSPPAQMELDTSKLDDGEHTIKFVAIDTGNKRSIKKINFVVRNGPGITVYGLKDNDVVEGKLHLLLNSYGGAYMEKWEPARAETPAPIPTWTWIVFIGIVVWSMYYFIDQWSPTGSFAETPTYQNIRHEETNEANNIKTIGISGSEVYRKSCSSCHQENGQGVPNVFPPLAGNLVVNDNDPSKHIRTVLFGLQGETINGTLYNTPMPGWAEQLSNEELAAVINHERSSWGNNGRMVTPEEVRKVREEGK
;
A
#
# COMPACT_ATOMS: atom_id res chain seq x y z
N MET A 1 26.76 -25.22 39.93
CA MET A 1 27.48 -24.21 40.75
C MET A 1 26.62 -23.96 41.96
N ASP A 2 26.70 -24.87 42.92
CA ASP A 2 26.24 -24.72 44.30
C ASP A 2 26.93 -25.84 45.07
N SER A 3 27.64 -25.48 46.14
CA SER A 3 28.34 -26.35 47.09
C SER A 3 29.40 -27.37 46.59
N ASN A 4 29.60 -27.57 45.28
CA ASN A 4 30.67 -28.47 44.79
C ASN A 4 32.05 -27.78 44.84
N GLN A 5 32.99 -28.46 45.49
CA GLN A 5 34.31 -27.96 45.89
C GLN A 5 35.38 -28.09 44.80
N GLU A 6 35.02 -28.64 43.63
CA GLU A 6 35.92 -28.89 42.51
C GLU A 6 35.89 -27.75 41.48
N ALA A 7 37.07 -27.41 40.94
CA ALA A 7 37.19 -26.38 39.91
C ALA A 7 36.62 -26.90 38.59
N ILE A 8 35.67 -26.16 38.00
CA ILE A 8 35.05 -26.50 36.71
C ILE A 8 36.07 -26.41 35.56
N ALA A 9 37.07 -25.53 35.68
CA ALA A 9 38.18 -25.42 34.75
C ALA A 9 39.41 -24.77 35.44
N SER A 10 40.61 -25.09 34.94
CA SER A 10 41.88 -24.52 35.41
C SER A 10 42.68 -23.99 34.22
N TYR A 11 43.27 -22.80 34.37
CA TYR A 11 44.00 -22.12 33.29
C TYR A 11 45.28 -21.47 33.79
N SER A 12 46.24 -21.29 32.89
CA SER A 12 47.46 -20.49 33.13
C SER A 12 47.28 -19.09 32.55
N PRO A 13 47.55 -18.01 33.30
CA PRO A 13 47.44 -16.64 32.79
C PRO A 13 48.41 -16.32 31.64
N PRO A 14 48.03 -15.45 30.69
CA PRO A 14 46.68 -14.92 30.48
C PRO A 14 45.75 -15.99 29.91
N ALA A 15 44.52 -16.05 30.41
CA ALA A 15 43.53 -17.05 30.01
C ALA A 15 42.24 -16.36 29.56
N GLN A 16 41.62 -16.90 28.50
CA GLN A 16 40.27 -16.56 28.08
C GLN A 16 39.39 -17.78 28.34
N MET A 17 38.20 -17.56 28.90
CA MET A 17 37.22 -18.62 29.13
C MET A 17 35.86 -18.21 28.57
N GLU A 18 35.11 -19.19 28.11
CA GLU A 18 33.72 -19.04 27.70
C GLU A 18 32.84 -19.74 28.72
N LEU A 19 31.81 -19.05 29.21
CA LEU A 19 30.82 -19.61 30.12
C LEU A 19 29.52 -19.84 29.37
N ASP A 20 29.21 -21.11 29.10
CA ASP A 20 27.95 -21.52 28.51
C ASP A 20 26.83 -21.39 29.55
N THR A 21 26.08 -20.28 29.48
CA THR A 21 24.97 -19.99 30.39
C THR A 21 23.69 -20.74 30.04
N SER A 22 23.59 -21.39 28.87
CA SER A 22 22.38 -22.12 28.45
C SER A 22 22.04 -23.32 29.33
N LYS A 23 23.03 -23.83 30.07
CA LYS A 23 22.91 -24.96 31.00
C LYS A 23 22.64 -24.53 32.45
N LEU A 24 22.54 -23.23 32.70
CA LEU A 24 22.20 -22.68 34.00
C LEU A 24 20.70 -22.37 34.05
N ASP A 25 20.08 -22.62 35.20
CA ASP A 25 18.70 -22.23 35.45
C ASP A 25 18.55 -20.70 35.46
N ASP A 26 17.36 -20.18 35.18
CA ASP A 26 17.10 -18.74 35.30
C ASP A 26 17.16 -18.28 36.76
N GLY A 27 17.78 -17.13 37.01
CA GLY A 27 17.89 -16.57 38.36
C GLY A 27 19.26 -16.01 38.68
N GLU A 28 19.51 -15.74 39.97
CA GLU A 28 20.79 -15.23 40.47
C GLU A 28 21.82 -16.35 40.60
N HIS A 29 23.03 -16.12 40.08
CA HIS A 29 24.17 -17.05 40.11
C HIS A 29 25.42 -16.34 40.61
N THR A 30 26.35 -17.12 41.18
CA THR A 30 27.66 -16.62 41.64
C THR A 30 28.79 -17.44 41.03
N ILE A 31 29.71 -16.78 40.32
CA ILE A 31 30.96 -17.39 39.86
C ILE A 31 32.10 -17.05 40.83
N LYS A 32 32.92 -18.06 41.15
CA LYS A 32 34.07 -17.94 42.05
C LYS A 32 35.35 -18.24 41.28
N PHE A 33 36.23 -17.25 41.18
CA PHE A 33 37.59 -17.38 40.66
C PHE A 33 38.56 -17.62 41.81
N VAL A 34 39.48 -18.57 41.65
CA VAL A 34 40.56 -18.84 42.60
C VAL A 34 41.89 -18.75 41.84
N ALA A 35 42.75 -17.81 42.23
CA ALA A 35 44.10 -17.68 41.71
C ALA A 35 45.10 -18.22 42.72
N ILE A 36 46.10 -18.97 42.26
CA ILE A 36 47.18 -19.54 43.09
C ILE A 36 48.51 -19.04 42.53
N ASP A 37 49.32 -18.39 43.36
CA ASP A 37 50.67 -17.94 43.02
C ASP A 37 51.72 -19.06 43.23
N THR A 38 52.90 -18.91 42.66
CA THR A 38 54.11 -19.74 42.81
C THR A 38 54.45 -20.04 44.28
N GLY A 39 54.16 -19.11 45.20
CA GLY A 39 54.29 -19.30 46.65
C GLY A 39 53.09 -19.97 47.34
N ASN A 40 52.20 -20.64 46.59
CA ASN A 40 50.96 -21.27 47.06
C ASN A 40 49.97 -20.32 47.78
N LYS A 41 50.10 -19.01 47.56
CA LYS A 41 49.16 -18.00 48.07
C LYS A 41 47.90 -18.02 47.22
N ARG A 42 46.73 -18.05 47.86
CA ARG A 42 45.42 -18.15 47.19
C ARG A 42 44.66 -16.82 47.27
N SER A 43 44.12 -16.36 46.15
CA SER A 43 43.21 -15.21 46.06
C SER A 43 41.85 -15.67 45.52
N ILE A 44 40.75 -15.17 46.08
CA ILE A 44 39.39 -15.54 45.71
C ILE A 44 38.63 -14.28 45.27
N LYS A 45 38.03 -14.33 44.08
CA LYS A 45 37.11 -13.29 43.58
C LYS A 45 35.75 -13.93 43.29
N LYS A 46 34.67 -13.37 43.86
CA LYS A 46 33.30 -13.75 43.53
C LYS A 46 32.64 -12.67 42.69
N ILE A 47 31.85 -13.07 41.70
CA ILE A 47 31.05 -12.17 40.85
C ILE A 47 29.64 -12.74 40.80
N ASN A 48 28.65 -11.89 41.08
CA ASN A 48 27.24 -12.25 40.98
C ASN A 48 26.73 -11.83 39.60
N PHE A 49 25.91 -12.67 38.98
CA PHE A 49 25.28 -12.42 37.69
C PHE A 49 23.90 -13.06 37.66
N VAL A 50 23.05 -12.61 36.74
CA VAL A 50 21.67 -13.14 36.59
C VAL A 50 21.55 -13.79 35.23
N VAL A 51 21.08 -15.04 35.19
CA VAL A 51 20.81 -15.79 33.97
C VAL A 51 19.33 -15.65 33.61
N ARG A 52 19.05 -15.43 32.33
CA ARG A 52 17.69 -15.28 31.77
C ARG A 52 17.62 -15.99 30.40
N ASN A 53 17.57 -17.30 30.43
CA ASN A 53 17.43 -18.18 29.27
C ASN A 53 15.95 -18.43 28.90
N GLY A 54 15.03 -18.24 29.84
CA GLY A 54 13.59 -18.40 29.64
C GLY A 54 12.95 -17.32 28.75
N PRO A 55 11.73 -17.56 28.24
CA PRO A 55 11.03 -16.59 27.43
C PRO A 55 10.71 -15.34 28.25
N GLY A 56 11.17 -14.18 27.77
CA GLY A 56 10.86 -12.91 28.41
C GLY A 56 9.37 -12.60 28.24
N ILE A 57 8.65 -12.42 29.34
CA ILE A 57 7.26 -11.96 29.34
C ILE A 57 7.26 -10.45 29.58
N THR A 58 6.67 -9.68 28.67
CA THR A 58 6.37 -8.28 28.91
C THR A 58 4.88 -8.10 29.10
N VAL A 59 4.51 -7.39 30.16
CA VAL A 59 3.13 -7.04 30.48
C VAL A 59 2.98 -5.55 30.28
N TYR A 60 2.12 -5.15 29.35
CA TYR A 60 1.74 -3.76 29.16
C TYR A 60 0.38 -3.51 29.83
N GLY A 61 0.28 -2.38 30.52
CA GLY A 61 -0.95 -1.94 31.20
C GLY A 61 -0.89 -1.99 32.73
N LEU A 62 0.20 -2.47 33.33
CA LEU A 62 0.43 -2.43 34.78
C LEU A 62 1.92 -2.24 35.09
N LYS A 63 2.25 -1.40 36.06
CA LYS A 63 3.60 -1.20 36.58
C LYS A 63 3.72 -1.68 38.03
N ASP A 64 4.96 -1.89 38.47
CA ASP A 64 5.24 -2.26 39.86
C ASP A 64 4.70 -1.20 40.83
N ASN A 65 3.85 -1.64 41.77
CA ASN A 65 3.15 -0.84 42.78
C ASN A 65 1.99 0.06 42.29
N ASP A 66 1.42 -0.21 41.11
CA ASP A 66 0.19 0.48 40.70
C ASP A 66 -1.02 0.09 41.58
N VAL A 67 -1.79 1.08 42.03
CA VAL A 67 -3.08 0.88 42.71
C VAL A 67 -4.19 1.00 41.67
N VAL A 68 -4.85 -0.11 41.34
CA VAL A 68 -5.87 -0.19 40.29
C VAL A 68 -7.23 -0.62 40.85
N GLU A 69 -8.32 -0.11 40.26
CA GLU A 69 -9.71 -0.44 40.62
C GLU A 69 -10.53 -0.71 39.35
N GLY A 70 -11.41 -1.70 39.37
CA GLY A 70 -12.26 -2.08 38.23
C GLY A 70 -11.63 -3.11 37.28
N LYS A 71 -11.88 -2.99 35.97
CA LYS A 71 -11.40 -3.94 34.94
C LYS A 71 -10.21 -3.35 34.18
N LEU A 72 -9.09 -4.08 34.17
CA LEU A 72 -7.86 -3.69 33.50
C LEU A 72 -7.57 -4.63 32.32
N HIS A 73 -7.32 -4.07 31.14
CA HIS A 73 -6.91 -4.83 29.96
C HIS A 73 -5.39 -4.86 29.88
N LEU A 74 -4.80 -6.05 30.07
CA LEU A 74 -3.36 -6.26 29.97
C LEU A 74 -3.00 -6.88 28.62
N LEU A 75 -1.92 -6.39 28.03
CA LEU A 75 -1.34 -6.98 26.83
C LEU A 75 -0.09 -7.76 27.23
N LEU A 76 -0.12 -9.06 26.94
CA LEU A 76 0.92 -10.02 27.30
C LEU A 76 1.69 -10.38 26.03
N ASN A 77 2.99 -10.12 26.00
CA ASN A 77 3.89 -10.59 24.95
C ASN A 77 4.92 -11.56 25.55
N SER A 78 5.25 -12.63 24.82
CA SER A 78 6.35 -13.54 25.17
C SER A 78 7.36 -13.59 24.03
N TYR A 79 8.63 -13.34 24.34
CA TYR A 79 9.73 -13.47 23.37
C TYR A 79 10.51 -14.74 23.68
N GLY A 80 10.70 -15.61 22.68
CA GLY A 80 11.47 -16.84 22.85
C GLY A 80 12.97 -16.55 22.91
N GLY A 81 13.63 -16.97 23.98
CA GLY A 81 15.08 -16.88 24.18
C GLY A 81 15.87 -17.98 23.46
N ALA A 82 15.46 -18.38 22.25
CA ALA A 82 16.19 -19.40 21.51
C ALA A 82 17.56 -18.85 21.10
N TYR A 83 18.60 -19.28 21.81
CA TYR A 83 19.98 -19.04 21.39
C TYR A 83 20.16 -19.66 20.00
N MET A 84 20.51 -18.84 19.02
CA MET A 84 21.00 -19.34 17.73
C MET A 84 22.52 -19.18 17.77
N GLU A 85 23.26 -20.29 17.71
CA GLU A 85 24.74 -20.30 17.68
C GLU A 85 25.34 -19.47 16.53
N LYS A 86 24.54 -19.18 15.50
CA LYS A 86 24.96 -18.41 14.33
C LYS A 86 23.90 -17.38 13.98
N TRP A 87 24.06 -16.19 14.55
CA TRP A 87 23.36 -15.01 14.03
C TRP A 87 23.93 -14.71 12.63
N GLU A 88 23.15 -14.98 11.58
CA GLU A 88 23.52 -14.65 10.20
C GLU A 88 22.93 -13.27 9.83
N PRO A 89 23.75 -12.21 9.75
CA PRO A 89 23.30 -10.86 9.38
C PRO A 89 22.69 -10.76 7.97
N ALA A 90 22.85 -11.79 7.14
CA ALA A 90 22.44 -11.77 5.73
C ALA A 90 20.93 -11.63 5.50
N ARG A 91 20.08 -11.81 6.53
CA ARG A 91 18.62 -11.56 6.43
C ARG A 91 18.19 -10.16 6.90
N ALA A 92 19.10 -9.34 7.42
CA ALA A 92 18.82 -7.99 7.87
C ALA A 92 19.13 -6.92 6.80
N GLU A 93 19.66 -7.31 5.65
CA GLU A 93 19.82 -6.38 4.52
C GLU A 93 18.44 -6.10 3.92
N THR A 94 17.88 -4.94 4.27
CA THR A 94 16.91 -4.24 3.41
C THR A 94 17.37 -4.39 1.97
N PRO A 95 16.54 -4.86 1.02
CA PRO A 95 16.95 -5.06 -0.36
C PRO A 95 17.68 -3.81 -0.85
N ALA A 96 18.97 -3.94 -1.19
CA ALA A 96 19.70 -2.81 -1.71
C ALA A 96 18.94 -2.30 -2.95
N PRO A 97 18.69 -0.98 -3.07
CA PRO A 97 17.96 -0.45 -4.21
C PRO A 97 18.72 -0.81 -5.49
N ILE A 98 17.98 -1.21 -6.52
CA ILE A 98 18.54 -1.59 -7.82
C ILE A 98 19.43 -0.42 -8.29
N PRO A 99 20.70 -0.67 -8.64
CA PRO A 99 21.60 0.40 -9.07
C PRO A 99 21.02 1.22 -10.23
N THR A 100 21.18 2.55 -10.18
CA THR A 100 20.61 3.49 -11.18
C THR A 100 21.04 3.16 -12.61
N TRP A 101 22.25 2.63 -12.80
CA TRP A 101 22.76 2.23 -14.11
C TRP A 101 21.92 1.12 -14.75
N THR A 102 21.30 0.23 -13.97
CA THR A 102 20.44 -0.85 -14.49
C THR A 102 19.18 -0.27 -15.15
N TRP A 103 18.59 0.78 -14.57
CA TRP A 103 17.47 1.50 -15.17
C TRP A 103 17.86 2.22 -16.46
N ILE A 104 19.05 2.83 -16.49
CA ILE A 104 19.58 3.50 -17.70
C ILE A 104 19.73 2.48 -18.84
N VAL A 105 20.29 1.30 -18.55
CA VAL A 105 20.43 0.21 -19.54
C VAL A 105 19.06 -0.29 -20.01
N PHE A 106 18.12 -0.52 -19.09
CA PHE A 106 16.77 -0.98 -19.42
C PHE A 106 16.03 0.01 -20.34
N ILE A 107 16.05 1.30 -20.01
CA ILE A 107 15.44 2.35 -20.83
C ILE A 107 16.11 2.40 -22.20
N GLY A 108 17.44 2.29 -22.26
CA GLY A 108 18.18 2.23 -23.51
C GLY A 108 17.75 1.07 -24.41
N ILE A 109 17.58 -0.13 -23.85
CA ILE A 109 17.08 -1.31 -24.57
C ILE A 109 15.67 -1.07 -25.10
N VAL A 110 14.75 -0.54 -24.27
CA VAL A 110 13.36 -0.28 -24.69
C VAL A 110 13.29 0.73 -25.83
N VAL A 111 14.03 1.84 -25.71
CA VAL A 111 14.08 2.87 -26.77
C VAL A 111 14.69 2.30 -28.04
N TRP A 112 15.76 1.52 -27.95
CA TRP A 112 16.39 0.89 -29.10
C TRP A 112 15.47 -0.14 -29.77
N SER A 113 14.75 -0.95 -28.98
CA SER A 113 13.75 -1.90 -29.48
C SER A 113 12.57 -1.19 -30.15
N MET A 114 12.06 -0.10 -29.59
CA MET A 114 10.99 0.69 -30.21
C MET A 114 11.46 1.33 -31.52
N TYR A 115 12.66 1.93 -31.54
CA TYR A 115 13.24 2.49 -32.74
C TYR A 115 13.36 1.43 -33.84
N TYR A 116 13.91 0.26 -33.50
CA TYR A 116 14.10 -0.83 -34.45
C TYR A 116 12.75 -1.41 -34.93
N PHE A 117 11.77 -1.50 -34.03
CA PHE A 117 10.42 -1.96 -34.37
C PHE A 117 9.72 -0.99 -35.32
N ILE A 118 9.78 0.33 -35.08
CA ILE A 118 9.15 1.32 -35.96
C ILE A 118 9.83 1.37 -37.34
N ASP A 119 11.16 1.29 -37.37
CA ASP A 119 11.93 1.46 -38.61
C ASP A 119 11.94 0.19 -39.49
N GLN A 120 11.95 -1.00 -38.88
CA GLN A 120 12.05 -2.27 -39.61
C GLN A 120 10.71 -2.99 -39.78
N TRP A 121 9.64 -2.53 -39.12
CA TRP A 121 8.29 -3.03 -39.35
C TRP A 121 7.70 -2.41 -40.62
N SER A 122 7.98 -3.04 -41.76
CA SER A 122 7.20 -2.86 -42.98
C SER A 122 6.19 -4.01 -43.09
N PRO A 123 4.88 -3.77 -42.89
CA PRO A 123 3.89 -4.79 -43.18
C PRO A 123 3.95 -5.06 -44.69
N THR A 124 4.19 -6.31 -45.08
CA THR A 124 4.25 -6.70 -46.48
C THR A 124 2.94 -6.33 -47.16
N GLY A 125 3.02 -5.62 -48.29
CA GLY A 125 1.87 -5.05 -49.02
C GLY A 125 0.83 -6.06 -49.54
N SER A 126 0.99 -7.36 -49.25
CA SER A 126 0.07 -8.41 -49.68
C SER A 126 -1.15 -8.57 -48.77
N PHE A 127 -1.19 -7.92 -47.60
CA PHE A 127 -2.35 -7.97 -46.69
C PHE A 127 -3.33 -6.78 -46.85
N ALA A 128 -2.89 -5.70 -47.50
CA ALA A 128 -3.70 -4.48 -47.67
C ALA A 128 -4.92 -4.66 -48.61
N GLU A 129 -4.91 -5.68 -49.46
CA GLU A 129 -5.98 -5.95 -50.45
C GLU A 129 -6.88 -7.14 -50.08
N THR A 130 -6.72 -7.72 -48.88
CA THR A 130 -7.56 -8.87 -48.48
C THR A 130 -8.92 -8.41 -47.93
N PRO A 131 -10.04 -9.11 -48.24
CA PRO A 131 -11.39 -8.73 -47.79
C PRO A 131 -11.51 -8.64 -46.26
N THR A 132 -10.72 -9.44 -45.54
CA THR A 132 -10.65 -9.44 -44.08
C THR A 132 -10.07 -8.13 -43.52
N TYR A 133 -9.20 -7.43 -44.27
CA TYR A 133 -8.60 -6.15 -43.86
C TYR A 133 -9.43 -4.93 -44.31
N GLN A 134 -10.18 -5.04 -45.42
CA GLN A 134 -11.16 -4.00 -45.81
C GLN A 134 -12.37 -3.94 -44.88
N ASN A 135 -12.82 -5.08 -44.36
CA ASN A 135 -13.96 -5.13 -43.42
C ASN A 135 -13.62 -4.53 -42.05
N ILE A 136 -12.38 -4.62 -41.57
CA ILE A 136 -11.97 -3.91 -40.34
C ILE A 136 -12.05 -2.39 -40.55
N ARG A 137 -11.72 -1.88 -41.75
CA ARG A 137 -11.80 -0.45 -42.04
C ARG A 137 -13.24 0.07 -42.23
N HIS A 138 -14.18 -0.79 -42.60
CA HIS A 138 -15.58 -0.41 -42.85
C HIS A 138 -16.53 -0.71 -41.69
N GLU A 139 -16.20 -1.64 -40.78
CA GLU A 139 -16.97 -1.86 -39.54
C GLU A 139 -16.50 -1.02 -38.35
N GLU A 140 -15.24 -0.54 -38.30
CA GLU A 140 -14.82 0.44 -37.27
C GLU A 140 -15.25 1.88 -37.56
N THR A 141 -15.79 2.20 -38.74
CA THR A 141 -16.00 3.61 -39.14
C THR A 141 -17.41 4.17 -38.91
N ASN A 142 -18.35 3.42 -38.33
CA ASN A 142 -19.73 3.91 -38.16
C ASN A 142 -20.39 3.79 -36.77
N GLU A 143 -19.73 3.31 -35.70
CA GLU A 143 -20.39 3.39 -34.36
C GLU A 143 -19.48 3.47 -33.10
N ALA A 144 -18.16 3.43 -33.23
CA ALA A 144 -17.27 3.68 -32.10
C ALA A 144 -15.93 4.29 -32.58
N ASN A 145 -15.50 5.37 -31.93
CA ASN A 145 -14.13 5.92 -32.02
C ASN A 145 -13.79 6.89 -33.18
N ASN A 146 -14.65 7.89 -33.41
CA ASN A 146 -14.14 9.22 -33.77
C ASN A 146 -14.24 10.19 -32.58
N ILE A 147 -13.67 9.78 -31.44
CA ILE A 147 -13.04 10.76 -30.56
C ILE A 147 -11.56 10.68 -30.88
N LYS A 148 -11.13 11.55 -31.79
CA LYS A 148 -9.75 11.99 -31.88
C LYS A 148 -9.33 12.40 -30.45
N THR A 149 -8.68 11.49 -29.73
CA THR A 149 -8.16 11.70 -28.37
C THR A 149 -7.08 12.77 -28.42
N ILE A 150 -7.52 14.02 -28.37
CA ILE A 150 -6.84 15.04 -27.60
C ILE A 150 -7.12 14.59 -26.15
N GLY A 151 -6.15 13.86 -25.56
CA GLY A 151 -6.33 13.08 -24.34
C GLY A 151 -6.63 13.94 -23.11
N ILE A 152 -7.89 14.33 -22.94
CA ILE A 152 -8.37 14.92 -21.69
C ILE A 152 -8.52 13.78 -20.69
N SER A 153 -7.68 13.78 -19.66
CA SER A 153 -7.71 12.76 -18.62
C SER A 153 -8.89 13.00 -17.68
N GLY A 154 -9.93 12.17 -17.78
CA GLY A 154 -11.10 12.23 -16.89
C GLY A 154 -10.75 12.12 -15.41
N SER A 155 -9.72 11.34 -15.07
CA SER A 155 -9.23 11.22 -13.69
C SER A 155 -8.54 12.50 -13.20
N GLU A 156 -7.89 13.26 -14.07
CA GLU A 156 -7.30 14.55 -13.72
C GLU A 156 -8.39 15.61 -13.47
N VAL A 157 -9.41 15.65 -14.34
CA VAL A 157 -10.58 16.53 -14.15
C VAL A 157 -11.29 16.16 -12.84
N TYR A 158 -11.51 14.86 -12.59
CA TYR A 158 -12.10 14.38 -11.34
C TYR A 158 -11.31 14.84 -10.11
N ARG A 159 -9.99 14.70 -10.15
CA ARG A 159 -9.12 15.10 -9.03
C ARG A 159 -9.15 16.60 -8.76
N LYS A 160 -9.36 17.43 -9.79
CA LYS A 160 -9.41 18.89 -9.65
C LYS A 160 -10.79 19.39 -9.18
N SER A 161 -11.86 18.77 -9.67
CA SER A 161 -13.21 19.33 -9.53
C SER A 161 -14.10 18.53 -8.57
N CYS A 162 -13.94 17.21 -8.47
CA CYS A 162 -14.90 16.33 -7.82
C CYS A 162 -14.39 15.72 -6.49
N SER A 163 -13.09 15.41 -6.42
CA SER A 163 -12.49 14.61 -5.35
C SER A 163 -12.55 15.25 -3.96
N SER A 164 -12.60 16.58 -3.89
CA SER A 164 -12.67 17.32 -2.61
C SER A 164 -13.92 16.96 -1.80
N CYS A 165 -15.01 16.58 -2.49
CA CYS A 165 -16.28 16.19 -1.87
C CYS A 165 -16.52 14.68 -1.98
N HIS A 166 -16.32 14.10 -3.18
CA HIS A 166 -16.60 12.68 -3.43
C HIS A 166 -15.45 11.74 -3.06
N GLN A 167 -14.33 12.27 -2.56
CA GLN A 167 -13.10 11.56 -2.23
C GLN A 167 -12.42 10.92 -3.45
N GLU A 168 -11.13 10.62 -3.35
CA GLU A 168 -10.38 9.97 -4.46
C GLU A 168 -10.90 8.56 -4.79
N ASN A 169 -11.50 7.89 -3.80
CA ASN A 169 -12.07 6.56 -3.95
C ASN A 169 -13.58 6.57 -4.28
N GLY A 170 -14.17 7.74 -4.54
CA GLY A 170 -15.57 7.87 -4.93
C GLY A 170 -16.58 7.49 -3.83
N GLN A 171 -16.15 7.31 -2.58
CA GLN A 171 -17.04 6.93 -1.47
C GLN A 171 -17.78 8.12 -0.83
N GLY A 172 -17.37 9.35 -1.15
CA GLY A 172 -17.89 10.55 -0.51
C GLY A 172 -17.67 10.56 1.00
N VAL A 173 -18.51 11.29 1.71
CA VAL A 173 -18.51 11.39 3.17
C VAL A 173 -19.93 11.09 3.66
N PRO A 174 -20.14 10.02 4.45
CA PRO A 174 -21.48 9.64 4.91
C PRO A 174 -22.26 10.83 5.50
N ASN A 175 -23.53 10.96 5.14
CA ASN A 175 -24.44 12.06 5.52
C ASN A 175 -24.09 13.47 5.01
N VAL A 176 -22.96 13.66 4.30
CA VAL A 176 -22.53 14.99 3.82
C VAL A 176 -22.41 15.01 2.30
N PHE A 177 -21.64 14.08 1.71
CA PHE A 177 -21.42 13.95 0.28
C PHE A 177 -21.68 12.51 -0.17
N PRO A 178 -22.53 12.28 -1.17
CA PRO A 178 -22.92 10.93 -1.54
C PRO A 178 -21.79 10.15 -2.23
N PRO A 179 -21.80 8.81 -2.13
CA PRO A 179 -20.89 7.96 -2.88
C PRO A 179 -21.26 7.97 -4.37
N LEU A 180 -20.23 8.00 -5.22
CA LEU A 180 -20.30 7.73 -6.66
C LEU A 180 -20.00 6.25 -6.97
N ALA A 181 -19.19 5.60 -6.13
CA ALA A 181 -18.93 4.16 -6.21
C ALA A 181 -20.22 3.36 -5.95
N GLY A 182 -20.61 2.50 -6.89
CA GLY A 182 -21.83 1.69 -6.80
C GLY A 182 -23.13 2.48 -6.87
N ASN A 183 -23.09 3.77 -7.25
CA ASN A 183 -24.28 4.61 -7.32
C ASN A 183 -25.17 4.19 -8.52
N LEU A 184 -26.48 4.07 -8.30
CA LEU A 184 -27.42 3.64 -9.33
C LEU A 184 -27.50 4.62 -10.52
N VAL A 185 -27.42 5.92 -10.26
CA VAL A 185 -27.45 6.95 -11.32
C VAL A 185 -26.17 6.89 -12.17
N VAL A 186 -25.02 6.63 -11.53
CA VAL A 186 -23.73 6.47 -12.21
C VAL A 186 -23.71 5.18 -13.04
N ASN A 187 -24.38 4.11 -12.59
CA ASN A 187 -24.43 2.84 -13.33
C ASN A 187 -25.63 2.69 -14.27
N ASP A 188 -26.53 3.66 -14.32
CA ASP A 188 -27.70 3.59 -15.19
C ASP A 188 -27.28 3.53 -16.68
N ASN A 189 -28.03 2.77 -17.48
CA ASN A 189 -27.82 2.68 -18.92
C ASN A 189 -28.14 4.02 -19.62
N ASP A 190 -29.10 4.77 -19.08
CA ASP A 190 -29.39 6.14 -19.49
C ASP A 190 -28.55 7.14 -18.67
N PRO A 191 -27.51 7.75 -19.26
CA PRO A 191 -26.65 8.68 -18.55
C PRO A 191 -27.29 10.06 -18.34
N SER A 192 -28.48 10.34 -18.90
CA SER A 192 -29.06 11.70 -18.89
C SER A 192 -29.22 12.28 -17.48
N LYS A 193 -29.61 11.48 -16.48
CA LYS A 193 -29.71 11.97 -15.08
C LYS A 193 -28.33 12.29 -14.50
N HIS A 194 -27.32 11.46 -14.79
CA HIS A 194 -25.94 11.70 -14.34
C HIS A 194 -25.36 12.96 -14.99
N ILE A 195 -25.50 13.09 -16.31
CA ILE A 195 -25.05 14.27 -17.07
C ILE A 195 -25.71 15.55 -16.54
N ARG A 196 -27.04 15.52 -16.34
CA ARG A 196 -27.80 16.66 -15.81
C ARG A 196 -27.35 17.07 -14.41
N THR A 197 -27.06 16.07 -13.56
CA THR A 197 -26.54 16.27 -12.20
C THR A 197 -25.19 16.99 -12.22
N VAL A 198 -24.25 16.55 -13.06
CA VAL A 198 -22.93 17.18 -13.16
C VAL A 198 -23.01 18.57 -13.79
N LEU A 199 -23.87 18.77 -14.80
CA LEU A 199 -24.05 20.07 -15.46
C LEU A 199 -24.65 21.12 -14.53
N PHE A 200 -25.76 20.80 -13.86
CA PHE A 200 -26.60 21.81 -13.19
C PHE A 200 -26.60 21.71 -11.66
N GLY A 201 -25.85 20.75 -11.12
CA GLY A 201 -25.81 20.49 -9.70
C GLY A 201 -27.06 19.77 -9.19
N LEU A 202 -27.07 19.51 -7.90
CA LEU A 202 -28.11 18.72 -7.24
C LEU A 202 -28.20 19.08 -5.77
N GLN A 203 -29.39 19.04 -5.20
CA GLN A 203 -29.61 19.27 -3.77
C GLN A 203 -30.83 18.49 -3.27
N GLY A 204 -30.73 17.94 -2.06
CA GLY A 204 -31.88 17.37 -1.36
C GLY A 204 -32.29 15.98 -1.85
N GLU A 205 -31.34 15.21 -2.38
CA GLU A 205 -31.59 13.87 -2.90
C GLU A 205 -31.37 12.79 -1.85
N THR A 206 -32.17 11.74 -1.92
CA THR A 206 -32.03 10.56 -1.06
C THR A 206 -31.36 9.44 -1.82
N ILE A 207 -30.17 9.04 -1.38
CA ILE A 207 -29.39 7.97 -2.00
C ILE A 207 -29.26 6.84 -0.97
N ASN A 208 -29.74 5.64 -1.33
CA ASN A 208 -29.76 4.46 -0.47
C ASN A 208 -30.34 4.72 0.94
N GLY A 209 -31.45 5.47 1.00
CA GLY A 209 -32.14 5.80 2.26
C GLY A 209 -31.48 6.90 3.10
N THR A 210 -30.38 7.50 2.63
CA THR A 210 -29.71 8.63 3.30
C THR A 210 -30.00 9.92 2.54
N LEU A 211 -30.48 10.95 3.24
CA LEU A 211 -30.72 12.28 2.66
C LEU A 211 -29.42 13.08 2.58
N TYR A 212 -29.08 13.58 1.39
CA TYR A 212 -27.95 14.46 1.16
C TYR A 212 -28.45 15.87 0.80
N ASN A 213 -28.39 16.77 1.77
CA ASN A 213 -28.92 18.14 1.62
C ASN A 213 -27.86 19.18 1.24
N THR A 214 -26.58 18.80 1.23
CA THR A 214 -25.49 19.67 0.79
C THR A 214 -25.64 19.92 -0.71
N PRO A 215 -25.71 21.19 -1.17
CA PRO A 215 -25.83 21.50 -2.58
C PRO A 215 -24.54 21.14 -3.32
N MET A 216 -24.65 20.31 -4.36
CA MET A 216 -23.61 20.09 -5.35
C MET A 216 -23.69 21.22 -6.39
N PRO A 217 -22.61 21.99 -6.62
CA PRO A 217 -22.59 23.00 -7.68
C PRO A 217 -22.63 22.33 -9.07
N GLY A 218 -23.22 23.02 -10.04
CA GLY A 218 -23.17 22.61 -11.43
C GLY A 218 -21.87 23.06 -12.12
N TRP A 219 -21.37 22.25 -13.04
CA TRP A 219 -20.12 22.49 -13.76
C TRP A 219 -20.32 23.00 -15.19
N ALA A 220 -21.56 23.28 -15.60
CA ALA A 220 -21.86 23.72 -16.95
C ALA A 220 -21.01 24.93 -17.38
N GLU A 221 -20.83 25.93 -16.55
CA GLU A 221 -20.08 27.14 -16.95
C GLU A 221 -18.56 26.97 -16.93
N GLN A 222 -18.05 25.96 -16.22
CA GLN A 222 -16.63 25.82 -15.90
C GLN A 222 -15.91 24.74 -16.71
N LEU A 223 -16.63 23.72 -17.16
CA LEU A 223 -16.07 22.60 -17.91
C LEU A 223 -16.66 22.53 -19.32
N SER A 224 -15.81 22.23 -20.30
CA SER A 224 -16.22 21.92 -21.68
C SER A 224 -17.01 20.62 -21.77
N ASN A 225 -17.67 20.38 -22.91
CA ASN A 225 -18.40 19.13 -23.12
C ASN A 225 -17.46 17.92 -23.13
N GLU A 226 -16.24 18.11 -23.63
CA GLU A 226 -15.21 17.10 -23.68
C GLU A 226 -14.67 16.76 -22.29
N GLU A 227 -14.41 17.76 -21.45
CA GLU A 227 -14.01 17.55 -20.05
C GLU A 227 -15.10 16.89 -19.22
N LEU A 228 -16.36 17.29 -19.42
CA LEU A 228 -17.51 16.68 -18.76
C LEU A 228 -17.71 15.23 -19.17
N ALA A 229 -17.65 14.93 -20.47
CA ALA A 229 -17.74 13.56 -20.93
C ALA A 229 -16.59 12.71 -20.36
N ALA A 230 -15.37 13.26 -20.31
CA ALA A 230 -14.21 12.57 -19.75
C ALA A 230 -14.37 12.27 -18.24
N VAL A 231 -14.78 13.24 -17.43
CA VAL A 231 -14.96 13.04 -15.98
C VAL A 231 -16.13 12.10 -15.67
N ILE A 232 -17.25 12.24 -16.38
CA ILE A 232 -18.40 11.34 -16.26
C ILE A 232 -17.99 9.92 -16.61
N ASN A 233 -17.23 9.72 -17.69
CA ASN A 233 -16.71 8.40 -18.05
C ASN A 233 -15.75 7.83 -17.00
N HIS A 234 -14.90 8.65 -16.40
CA HIS A 234 -14.06 8.22 -15.28
C HIS A 234 -14.90 7.73 -14.10
N GLU A 235 -15.95 8.47 -13.70
CA GLU A 235 -16.85 8.06 -12.62
C GLU A 235 -17.59 6.77 -12.95
N ARG A 236 -18.04 6.60 -14.20
CA ARG A 236 -18.82 5.44 -14.68
C ARG A 236 -18.01 4.17 -14.88
N SER A 237 -16.69 4.27 -14.96
CA SER A 237 -15.75 3.13 -15.13
C SER A 237 -14.87 2.87 -13.90
N SER A 238 -14.93 3.73 -12.88
CA SER A 238 -14.12 3.60 -11.67
C SER A 238 -14.86 2.90 -10.54
N TRP A 239 -14.09 2.40 -9.56
CA TRP A 239 -14.61 1.84 -8.29
C TRP A 239 -15.63 0.71 -8.45
N GLY A 240 -15.50 -0.07 -9.53
CA GLY A 240 -16.42 -1.18 -9.85
C GLY A 240 -17.70 -0.74 -10.56
N ASN A 241 -17.82 0.52 -10.94
CA ASN A 241 -18.89 0.98 -11.82
C ASN A 241 -18.70 0.43 -13.25
N ASN A 242 -19.82 0.16 -13.93
CA ASN A 242 -19.86 -0.37 -15.29
C ASN A 242 -20.89 0.38 -16.14
N GLY A 243 -21.01 1.69 -15.94
CA GLY A 243 -21.96 2.52 -16.68
C GLY A 243 -21.54 2.67 -18.15
N ARG A 244 -22.53 2.73 -19.06
CA ARG A 244 -22.29 3.03 -20.48
C ARG A 244 -21.51 4.33 -20.65
N MET A 245 -20.49 4.34 -21.51
CA MET A 245 -19.72 5.55 -21.81
C MET A 245 -20.58 6.64 -22.47
N VAL A 246 -20.25 7.88 -22.14
CA VAL A 246 -20.89 9.12 -22.58
C VAL A 246 -19.98 9.85 -23.56
N THR A 247 -20.58 10.38 -24.61
CA THR A 247 -19.91 11.20 -25.63
C THR A 247 -20.06 12.70 -25.32
N PRO A 248 -19.14 13.56 -25.80
CA PRO A 248 -19.27 15.01 -25.67
C PRO A 248 -20.58 15.55 -26.29
N GLU A 249 -21.08 14.89 -27.34
CA GLU A 249 -22.31 15.25 -28.03
C GLU A 249 -23.55 15.02 -27.16
N GLU A 250 -23.59 13.91 -26.40
CA GLU A 250 -24.65 13.66 -25.42
C GLU A 250 -24.64 14.72 -24.30
N VAL A 251 -23.45 15.13 -23.86
CA VAL A 251 -23.32 16.24 -22.88
C VAL A 251 -23.83 17.55 -23.47
N ARG A 252 -23.44 17.87 -24.72
CA ARG A 252 -23.89 19.07 -25.44
C ARG A 252 -25.41 19.11 -25.53
N LYS A 253 -26.04 17.98 -25.90
CA LYS A 253 -27.49 17.87 -26.01
C LYS A 253 -28.18 18.19 -24.68
N VAL A 254 -27.76 17.56 -23.57
CA VAL A 254 -28.35 17.82 -22.25
C VAL A 254 -28.10 19.26 -21.78
N ARG A 255 -26.94 19.82 -22.11
CA ARG A 255 -26.61 21.22 -21.81
C ARG A 255 -27.55 22.19 -22.51
N GLU A 256 -27.88 21.94 -23.78
CA GLU A 256 -28.80 22.77 -24.57
C GLU A 256 -30.26 22.64 -24.13
N GLU A 257 -30.65 21.47 -23.62
CA GLU A 257 -31.98 21.24 -23.05
C GLU A 257 -32.26 22.08 -21.78
N GLY A 258 -31.22 22.60 -21.12
CA GLY A 258 -31.35 23.41 -19.90
C GLY A 258 -31.68 22.57 -18.66
N LYS A 259 -31.84 23.22 -17.49
CA LYS A 259 -32.07 22.59 -16.17
C LYS A 259 -33.45 21.96 -16.03
#